data_AF-A0AAD5U6S1-F1
#
_entry.id   AF-A0AAD5U6S1-F1
#
_cell.length_a   1.000
_cell.length_b   1.000
_cell.length_c   1.000
_cell.angle_alpha   90.00
_cell.angle_beta   90.00
_cell.angle_gamma   90.00
#
_symmetry.space_group_name_H-M   'P 1'
#
loop_
_entity.id
_entity.type
_entity.pdbx_description
1 polymer ?
#
loop_
_entity_poly.entity_id
_entity_poly.type
_entity_poly.pdbx_seq_one_letter_code
_entity_poly.pdbx_strand_id
1 'polypeptide(L)'
;MGAFMGATVGLTMGLLLGTYSVLRYGPGHRGYLATVGQTMLMSGASFSFFLSIGSCLRNEGEVPEVSKNSGRKLLYLEQRKYSKYV
;
A
#
# COMPACT_ATOMS: atom_id res chain seq x y z
N MET A 1 -7.47 5.05 5.23
CA MET A 1 -7.62 4.27 3.97
C MET A 1 -6.94 2.89 4.02
N GLY A 2 -5.91 2.66 4.85
CA GLY A 2 -5.10 1.44 4.81
C GLY A 2 -5.80 0.12 5.10
N ALA A 3 -6.80 0.08 5.99
CA ALA A 3 -7.49 -1.17 6.34
C ALA A 3 -8.28 -1.76 5.15
N PHE A 4 -9.08 -0.94 4.46
CA PHE A 4 -9.84 -1.39 3.28
C PHE A 4 -8.93 -1.81 2.13
N MET A 5 -7.87 -1.04 1.88
CA MET A 5 -6.88 -1.36 0.83
C MET A 5 -6.06 -2.61 1.17
N GLY A 6 -5.71 -2.79 2.44
CA GLY A 6 -5.02 -4.00 2.91
C GLY A 6 -5.91 -5.24 2.87
N ALA A 7 -7.21 -5.10 3.15
CA ALA A 7 -8.15 -6.20 3.04
C ALA A 7 -8.35 -6.66 1.58
N THR A 8 -8.49 -5.73 0.62
CA THR A 8 -8.65 -6.09 -0.80
C THR A 8 -7.40 -6.73 -1.39
N VAL A 9 -6.22 -6.15 -1.13
CA VAL A 9 -4.94 -6.71 -1.58
C VAL A 9 -4.64 -8.04 -0.87
N GLY A 10 -4.93 -8.14 0.43
CA GLY A 10 -4.69 -9.37 1.20
C GLY A 10 -5.61 -10.53 0.81
N LEU A 11 -6.88 -10.26 0.50
CA LEU A 11 -7.80 -11.27 -0.04
C LEU A 11 -7.36 -11.75 -1.43
N THR A 12 -6.95 -10.85 -2.31
CA THR A 12 -6.50 -11.22 -3.68
C THR A 12 -5.17 -11.97 -3.67
N MET A 13 -4.19 -11.53 -2.88
CA MET A 13 -2.93 -12.28 -2.72
C MET A 13 -3.14 -13.63 -2.02
N GLY A 14 -4.00 -13.68 -1.01
CA GLY A 14 -4.36 -14.93 -0.34
C GLY A 14 -5.14 -15.90 -1.25
N LEU A 15 -5.89 -15.37 -2.23
CA LEU A 15 -6.52 -16.17 -3.29
C LEU A 15 -5.47 -16.74 -4.23
N LEU A 16 -4.54 -15.92 -4.72
CA LEU A 16 -3.49 -16.35 -5.65
C LEU A 16 -2.58 -17.40 -5.01
N LEU A 17 -2.03 -17.11 -3.82
CA LEU A 17 -1.14 -18.03 -3.11
C LEU A 17 -1.88 -19.26 -2.58
N GLY A 18 -3.13 -19.09 -2.15
CA GLY A 18 -3.99 -20.20 -1.74
C GLY A 18 -4.28 -21.16 -2.88
N THR A 19 -4.74 -20.63 -4.01
CA THR A 19 -5.05 -21.42 -5.21
C THR A 19 -3.78 -22.07 -5.75
N TYR A 20 -2.66 -21.35 -5.80
CA TYR A 20 -1.37 -21.89 -6.21
C TYR A 20 -0.91 -23.03 -5.28
N SER A 21 -1.03 -22.85 -3.95
CA SER A 21 -0.63 -23.89 -2.99
C SER A 21 -1.48 -25.15 -3.13
N VAL A 22 -2.79 -25.01 -3.33
CA VAL A 22 -3.67 -26.17 -3.49
C VAL A 22 -3.47 -26.87 -4.84
N LEU A 23 -3.13 -26.15 -5.91
CA LEU A 23 -2.78 -26.74 -7.20
C LEU A 23 -1.44 -27.49 -7.16
N ARG A 24 -0.46 -26.99 -6.40
CA ARG A 24 0.89 -27.58 -6.31
C ARG A 24 1.00 -28.72 -5.30
N TYR A 25 0.41 -28.55 -4.12
CA TYR A 25 0.57 -29.48 -2.99
C TYR A 25 -0.68 -30.34 -2.75
N GLY A 26 -1.75 -30.11 -3.54
CA GLY A 26 -3.01 -30.78 -3.39
C GLY A 26 -3.89 -30.17 -2.29
N PRO A 27 -5.20 -30.44 -2.33
CA PRO A 27 -6.10 -30.11 -1.23
C PRO A 27 -5.75 -31.00 -0.04
N GLY A 28 -5.33 -30.42 1.09
CA GLY A 28 -5.22 -31.20 2.32
C GLY A 28 -6.57 -31.82 2.74
N HIS A 29 -6.59 -32.52 3.88
CA HIS A 29 -7.80 -33.13 4.46
C HIS A 29 -9.01 -32.19 4.63
N ARG A 30 -8.80 -30.87 4.51
CA ARG A 30 -9.82 -29.82 4.68
C ARG A 30 -10.51 -29.43 3.37
N GLY A 31 -10.09 -29.97 2.23
CA GLY A 31 -10.65 -29.66 0.91
C GLY A 31 -10.10 -28.36 0.30
N TYR A 32 -10.38 -28.16 -1.00
CA TYR A 32 -9.86 -27.04 -1.80
C TYR A 32 -10.29 -25.68 -1.22
N LEU A 33 -11.60 -25.48 -1.03
CA LEU A 33 -12.15 -24.19 -0.62
C LEU A 33 -11.78 -23.81 0.81
N ALA A 34 -11.68 -24.77 1.74
CA ALA A 34 -11.31 -24.43 3.12
C ALA A 34 -9.84 -23.99 3.20
N THR A 35 -8.95 -24.66 2.45
CA THR A 35 -7.52 -24.30 2.44
C THR A 35 -7.31 -22.92 1.82
N VAL A 36 -7.97 -22.66 0.67
CA VAL A 36 -7.92 -21.36 -0.03
C VAL A 36 -8.57 -20.26 0.81
N GLY A 37 -9.73 -20.50 1.42
CA GLY A 37 -10.41 -19.53 2.27
C GLY A 37 -9.60 -19.19 3.52
N GLN A 38 -8.90 -20.16 4.10
CA GLN A 38 -8.06 -19.93 5.27
C GLN A 38 -6.80 -19.11 4.92
N THR A 39 -6.18 -19.32 3.76
CA THR A 39 -5.06 -18.47 3.29
C THR A 39 -5.51 -17.06 2.92
N MET A 40 -6.70 -16.90 2.34
CA MET A 40 -7.33 -15.59 2.08
C MET A 40 -7.58 -14.82 3.37
N LEU A 41 -8.18 -15.46 4.38
CA LEU A 41 -8.49 -14.82 5.66
C LEU A 41 -7.21 -14.42 6.41
N MET A 42 -6.21 -15.29 6.46
CA MET A 42 -4.96 -15.01 7.16
C MET A 42 -4.15 -13.89 6.48
N SER A 43 -4.10 -13.89 5.15
CA SER A 43 -3.43 -12.83 4.37
C SER A 43 -4.18 -11.51 4.47
N GLY A 44 -5.51 -11.53 4.31
CA GLY A 44 -6.39 -10.37 4.47
C GLY A 44 -6.29 -9.74 5.86
N ALA A 45 -6.28 -10.55 6.92
CA ALA A 45 -6.13 -10.08 8.28
C ALA A 45 -4.77 -9.42 8.51
N SER A 46 -3.68 -10.07 8.08
CA SER A 46 -2.32 -9.57 8.31
C SER A 46 -2.05 -8.26 7.56
N PHE A 47 -2.39 -8.21 6.26
CA PHE A 47 -2.20 -7.00 5.46
C PHE A 47 -3.14 -5.87 5.91
N SER A 48 -4.40 -6.16 6.22
CA SER A 48 -5.32 -5.14 6.76
C SER A 48 -4.83 -4.60 8.10
N PHE A 49 -4.30 -5.44 8.98
CA PHE A 49 -3.79 -5.02 10.30
C PHE A 49 -2.55 -4.12 10.18
N PHE A 50 -1.52 -4.56 9.44
CA PHE A 50 -0.31 -3.76 9.26
C PHE A 50 -0.55 -2.47 8.48
N LEU A 51 -1.38 -2.49 7.43
CA LEU A 51 -1.68 -1.28 6.66
C LEU A 51 -2.65 -0.36 7.41
N SER A 52 -3.51 -0.87 8.28
CA SER A 52 -4.34 -0.04 9.16
C SER A 52 -3.46 0.76 10.13
N ILE A 53 -2.51 0.09 10.81
CA ILE A 53 -1.55 0.75 11.69
C ILE A 53 -0.65 1.71 10.90
N GLY A 54 -0.15 1.29 9.74
CA GLY A 54 0.67 2.13 8.87
C GLY A 54 -0.09 3.36 8.36
N SER A 55 -1.40 3.26 8.13
CA SER A 55 -2.25 4.40 7.78
C SER A 55 -2.41 5.36 8.95
N CYS A 56 -2.57 4.86 10.18
CA CYS A 56 -2.62 5.74 11.37
C CYS A 56 -1.26 6.38 11.68
N LEU A 57 -0.15 5.66 11.44
CA LEU A 57 1.21 6.15 11.69
C LEU A 57 1.66 7.14 10.61
N ARG A 58 1.24 6.93 9.36
CA ARG A 58 1.37 7.91 8.29
C ARG A 58 0.35 9.02 8.56
N ASN A 59 0.63 9.81 9.60
CA ASN A 59 0.00 11.09 9.88
C ASN A 59 -0.16 11.77 8.51
N GLU A 60 -1.41 12.07 8.13
CA GLU A 60 -1.83 12.51 6.81
C GLU A 60 -1.04 13.76 6.39
N GLY A 61 0.20 13.56 5.96
CA GLY A 61 1.11 14.55 5.46
C GLY A 61 0.76 14.77 4.01
N GLU A 62 -0.43 15.27 3.76
CA GLU A 62 -0.54 16.28 2.72
C GLU A 62 0.47 17.35 3.14
N VAL A 63 1.69 17.25 2.61
CA VAL A 63 2.51 18.44 2.50
C VAL A 63 1.60 19.41 1.77
N PRO A 64 1.11 20.49 2.41
CA PRO A 64 0.14 21.36 1.78
C PRO A 64 0.74 21.76 0.44
N GLU A 65 -0.05 21.70 -0.64
CA GLU A 65 0.37 22.01 -2.01
C GLU A 65 1.17 23.34 -2.11
N VAL A 66 0.99 24.23 -1.12
CA VAL A 66 1.82 25.41 -0.82
C VAL A 66 3.33 25.12 -0.83
N SER A 67 3.79 23.96 -0.35
CA SER A 67 5.21 23.59 -0.35
C SER A 67 5.74 23.24 -1.74
N LYS A 68 4.94 22.55 -2.58
CA LYS A 68 5.31 22.29 -3.99
C LYS A 68 5.36 23.58 -4.81
N ASN A 69 4.47 24.53 -4.56
CA ASN A 69 4.43 25.79 -5.29
C ASN A 69 5.51 26.79 -4.81
N SER A 70 5.82 26.79 -3.51
CA SER A 70 6.83 27.70 -2.93
C SER A 70 8.26 27.35 -3.35
N GLY A 71 8.56 26.05 -3.53
CA GLY A 71 9.86 25.60 -4.06
C GLY A 71 10.13 26.09 -5.48
N ARG A 72 9.10 26.11 -6.36
CA ARG A 72 9.23 26.69 -7.70
C ARG A 72 9.47 28.20 -7.64
N LYS A 73 8.75 28.93 -6.78
CA LYS A 73 8.89 30.38 -6.64
C LYS A 73 10.30 30.78 -6.16
N LEU A 74 10.89 30.03 -5.23
CA LEU A 74 12.26 30.25 -4.77
C LEU A 74 13.29 29.99 -5.86
N LEU A 75 13.12 28.94 -6.68
CA LEU A 75 13.97 28.70 -7.84
C LEU A 75 13.86 29.81 -8.90
N TYR A 76 12.66 30.35 -9.13
CA TYR A 76 12.47 31.52 -10.01
C TYR A 76 13.12 32.80 -9.45
N LEU A 77 13.12 32.99 -8.13
CA LEU A 77 13.79 34.15 -7.49
C LEU A 77 15.31 34.00 -7.50
N GLU A 78 15.82 32.78 -7.34
CA GLU A 78 17.26 32.49 -7.43
C GLU A 78 17.77 32.68 -8.87
N GLN A 79 17.00 32.26 -9.86
CA GLN A 79 17.27 32.52 -11.29
C GLN A 79 17.33 34.03 -11.59
N ARG A 80 16.43 34.84 -11.01
CA ARG A 80 16.51 36.30 -11.14
C ARG A 80 17.74 36.90 -10.46
N LYS A 81 18.20 36.34 -9.34
CA LYS A 81 19.44 36.79 -8.71
C LYS A 81 20.64 36.47 -9.59
N TYR A 82 20.75 35.25 -10.13
CA TYR A 82 21.87 34.86 -10.98
C TYR A 82 21.94 35.65 -12.30
N SER A 83 20.80 35.95 -12.92
CA SER A 83 20.72 36.77 -14.13
C SER A 83 21.10 38.25 -13.93
N LYS A 84 21.26 38.72 -12.69
CA LYS A 84 21.67 40.10 -12.38
C LYS A 84 23.19 40.22 -12.11
N TYR A 85 23.90 39.10 -12.08
CA TYR A 85 25.36 39.03 -11.90
C TYR A 85 26.11 38.59 -13.17
N VAL A 86 25.43 38.54 -14.32
CA VAL A 86 25.98 38.38 -15.67
C VAL A 86 25.64 39.63 -16.45
#